data_AF-A0A9X8DM53-F1
#
_entry.id   AF-A0A9X8DM53-F1
#
_cell.length_a   1.000
_cell.length_b   1.000
_cell.length_c   1.000
_cell.angle_alpha   90.00
_cell.angle_beta   90.00
_cell.angle_gamma   90.00
#
_symmetry.space_group_name_H-M   'P 1'
#
loop_
_entity.id
_entity.type
_entity.pdbx_description
1 polymer ?
#
loop_
_entity_poly.entity_id
_entity_poly.type
_entity_poly.pdbx_seq_one_letter_code
_entity_poly.pdbx_strand_id
1 'polypeptide(L)'
;EISTPRVVFVLLQLDREVLCPPRSHVVCSRLDTDVNKHVCRIAFHGRVDAVIENVATSVRIGKVKERRGVVDKTLDDPAVVIIKEIFRKETNWDVFRGLRVQNVRTKRVGQLDGPFGKAGKVRAVFPNDDVAVPGDVVVLRFTKILFQDKHDRSLGQSPTIYNDQEGSATTFKEDKGSTGGNKSEGGSTSAALLASVECEKKCRTGLVERLKGETAANGSNPSVIAAGLFATAEEAAEFIGAQVATDAAEVGYVEALFGKAGKVRVVFPDGGTLAKVGQTLRLFEK
;
A
#
# COMPACT_ATOMS: atom_id res chain seq x y z
N GLU A 1 21.72 -26.28 3.01
CA GLU A 1 20.29 -26.22 3.37
C GLU A 1 19.47 -26.18 2.09
N ILE A 2 18.48 -27.06 1.96
CA ILE A 2 17.62 -27.13 0.78
C ILE A 2 16.60 -26.00 0.94
N SER A 3 16.81 -24.90 0.22
CA SER A 3 15.84 -23.80 0.13
C SER A 3 14.54 -24.36 -0.43
N THR A 4 13.55 -24.58 0.44
CA THR A 4 12.22 -25.01 0.01
C THR A 4 11.66 -23.95 -0.95
N PRO A 5 11.24 -24.33 -2.16
CA PRO A 5 10.78 -23.38 -3.17
C PRO A 5 9.58 -22.59 -2.62
N ARG A 6 9.66 -21.27 -2.73
CA ARG A 6 8.62 -20.36 -2.25
C ARG A 6 7.39 -20.52 -3.13
N VAL A 7 6.35 -21.16 -2.60
CA VAL A 7 5.06 -21.33 -3.30
C VAL A 7 4.36 -19.97 -3.34
N VAL A 8 3.99 -19.53 -4.54
CA VAL A 8 3.23 -18.30 -4.76
C VAL A 8 1.86 -18.69 -5.29
N PHE A 9 0.81 -18.17 -4.67
CA PHE A 9 -0.55 -18.30 -5.14
C PHE A 9 -0.99 -17.03 -5.86
N VAL A 10 -1.89 -17.18 -6.83
CA VAL A 10 -2.48 -16.07 -7.58
C VAL A 10 -4.00 -16.22 -7.51
N LEU A 11 -4.69 -15.14 -7.15
CA LEU A 11 -6.13 -15.06 -7.29
C LEU A 11 -6.45 -14.47 -8.67
N LEU A 12 -7.08 -15.26 -9.52
CA LEU A 12 -7.50 -14.83 -10.86
C LEU A 12 -9.00 -14.50 -10.84
N GLN A 13 -9.32 -13.24 -11.09
CA GLN A 13 -10.69 -12.81 -11.40
C GLN A 13 -10.77 -12.59 -12.91
N LEU A 14 -11.60 -13.38 -13.58
CA LEU A 14 -11.76 -13.33 -15.03
C LEU A 14 -12.93 -12.42 -15.39
N ASP A 15 -12.79 -11.66 -16.48
CA ASP A 15 -13.84 -10.78 -17.00
C ASP A 15 -15.05 -11.55 -17.53
N ARG A 16 -14.85 -12.82 -17.90
CA ARG A 16 -15.87 -13.72 -18.42
C ARG A 16 -15.77 -15.08 -17.74
N GLU A 17 -16.90 -15.73 -17.61
CA GLU A 17 -16.98 -17.11 -17.16
C GLU A 17 -16.24 -18.04 -18.12
N VAL A 18 -15.49 -18.99 -17.56
CA VAL A 18 -14.72 -19.97 -18.33
C VAL A 18 -14.96 -21.33 -17.70
N LEU A 19 -15.18 -22.34 -18.53
CA LEU A 19 -15.22 -23.72 -18.08
C LEU A 19 -13.84 -24.13 -17.55
N CYS A 20 -13.73 -24.35 -16.25
CA CYS A 20 -12.47 -24.71 -15.60
C CYS A 20 -12.65 -26.00 -14.78
N PRO A 21 -12.34 -27.17 -15.35
CA PRO A 21 -12.32 -28.43 -14.61
C PRO A 21 -11.33 -28.37 -13.43
N PRO A 22 -11.59 -29.10 -12.32
CA PRO A 22 -10.65 -29.16 -11.19
C PRO A 22 -9.23 -29.56 -11.62
N ARG A 23 -8.22 -28.91 -11.03
CA ARG A 23 -6.78 -29.13 -11.33
C ARG A 23 -6.36 -28.83 -12.77
N SER A 24 -7.13 -28.04 -13.52
CA SER A 24 -6.73 -27.56 -14.84
C SER A 24 -5.39 -26.83 -14.79
N HIS A 25 -4.61 -26.96 -15.86
CA HIS A 25 -3.41 -26.16 -16.05
C HIS A 25 -3.79 -24.81 -16.68
N VAL A 26 -3.34 -23.72 -16.06
CA VAL A 26 -3.55 -22.36 -16.54
C VAL A 26 -2.22 -21.79 -17.01
N VAL A 27 -2.25 -21.12 -18.15
CA VAL A 27 -1.14 -20.35 -18.69
C VAL A 27 -1.61 -18.91 -18.84
N CYS A 28 -0.93 -17.99 -18.17
CA CYS A 28 -1.21 -16.56 -18.23
C CYS A 28 -0.15 -15.89 -19.09
N SER A 29 -0.59 -15.17 -20.11
CA SER A 29 0.28 -14.52 -21.09
C SER A 29 -0.13 -13.07 -21.31
N ARG A 30 0.85 -12.21 -21.58
CA ARG A 30 0.66 -10.81 -21.92
C ARG A 30 0.69 -10.64 -23.44
N LEU A 31 -0.48 -10.66 -24.08
CA LEU A 31 -0.60 -10.64 -25.55
C LEU A 31 -0.71 -9.23 -26.15
N ASP A 32 -0.90 -8.21 -25.32
CA ASP A 32 -0.94 -6.78 -25.66
C ASP A 32 0.43 -6.17 -26.01
N THR A 33 1.52 -6.95 -25.92
CA THR A 33 2.86 -6.47 -26.29
C THR A 33 3.07 -6.49 -27.80
N ASP A 34 3.82 -5.51 -28.31
CA ASP A 34 4.20 -5.37 -29.73
C ASP A 34 4.74 -6.69 -30.30
N VAL A 35 4.11 -7.16 -31.37
CA VAL A 35 4.43 -8.42 -32.05
C VAL A 35 5.84 -8.42 -32.63
N ASN A 36 6.37 -7.24 -32.96
CA ASN A 36 7.73 -7.09 -33.49
C ASN A 36 8.80 -7.18 -32.40
N LYS A 37 8.42 -7.16 -31.11
CA LYS A 37 9.34 -7.40 -30.00
C LYS A 37 9.43 -8.90 -29.73
N HIS A 38 10.60 -9.48 -29.97
CA HIS A 38 10.90 -10.88 -29.67
C HIS A 38 11.16 -11.10 -28.17
N VAL A 39 10.16 -10.80 -27.34
CA VAL A 39 10.18 -11.05 -25.89
C VAL A 39 9.28 -12.21 -25.52
N CYS A 40 9.63 -12.94 -24.45
CA CYS A 40 8.75 -13.97 -23.92
C CYS A 40 7.45 -13.32 -23.41
N ARG A 41 6.31 -13.77 -23.94
CA ARG A 41 4.98 -13.24 -23.62
C ARG A 41 4.23 -14.07 -22.57
N ILE A 42 4.76 -15.23 -22.20
CA ILE A 42 4.19 -16.04 -21.11
C ILE A 42 4.65 -15.42 -19.79
N ALA A 43 3.69 -15.00 -18.96
CA ALA A 43 3.97 -14.38 -17.67
C ALA A 43 4.16 -15.44 -16.57
N PHE A 44 3.21 -16.36 -16.45
CA PHE A 44 3.27 -17.47 -15.49
C PHE A 44 2.34 -18.61 -15.91
N HIS A 45 2.57 -19.79 -15.33
CA HIS A 45 1.66 -20.92 -15.44
C HIS A 45 1.52 -21.63 -14.10
N GLY A 46 0.44 -22.38 -13.93
CA GLY A 46 0.18 -23.10 -12.69
C GLY A 46 -0.99 -24.05 -12.83
N ARG A 47 -1.29 -24.76 -11.73
CA ARG A 47 -2.52 -25.56 -11.62
C ARG A 47 -3.55 -24.78 -10.83
N VAL A 48 -4.81 -24.90 -11.22
CA VAL A 48 -5.92 -24.39 -10.41
C VAL A 48 -6.02 -25.21 -9.14
N ASP A 49 -5.83 -24.54 -8.01
CA ASP A 49 -5.94 -25.13 -6.67
C ASP A 49 -7.39 -25.18 -6.21
N ALA A 50 -8.09 -24.05 -6.32
CA ALA A 50 -9.50 -23.91 -5.97
C ALA A 50 -10.22 -22.93 -6.90
N VAL A 51 -11.51 -23.20 -7.13
CA VAL A 51 -12.44 -22.24 -7.74
C VAL A 51 -13.19 -21.57 -6.61
N ILE A 52 -13.17 -20.23 -6.58
CA ILE A 52 -13.70 -19.43 -5.49
C ILE A 52 -14.87 -18.60 -6.02
N GLU A 53 -16.07 -18.85 -5.51
CA GLU A 53 -17.26 -18.07 -5.87
C GLU A 53 -17.30 -16.74 -5.12
N ASN A 54 -16.96 -16.75 -3.82
CA ASN A 54 -16.91 -15.56 -2.98
C ASN A 54 -15.56 -15.44 -2.28
N VAL A 55 -14.77 -14.46 -2.72
CA VAL A 55 -13.40 -14.23 -2.22
C VAL A 55 -13.40 -13.90 -0.72
N ALA A 56 -14.37 -13.12 -0.25
CA ALA A 56 -14.38 -12.62 1.14
C ALA A 56 -14.57 -13.74 2.18
N THR A 57 -15.37 -14.75 1.85
CA THR A 57 -15.64 -15.89 2.75
C THR A 57 -14.63 -17.02 2.57
N SER A 58 -14.11 -17.21 1.36
CA SER A 58 -13.30 -18.39 1.01
C SER A 58 -11.80 -18.19 1.22
N VAL A 59 -11.29 -16.96 1.14
CA VAL A 59 -9.84 -16.70 1.24
C VAL A 59 -9.55 -15.45 2.07
N ARG A 60 -8.63 -15.59 3.02
CA ARG A 60 -8.11 -14.47 3.81
C ARG A 60 -6.85 -13.90 3.17
N ILE A 61 -7.04 -13.01 2.21
CA ILE A 61 -5.93 -12.28 1.58
C ILE A 61 -5.77 -10.94 2.28
N GLY A 62 -4.56 -10.65 2.76
CA GLY A 62 -4.26 -9.39 3.41
C GLY A 62 -2.85 -8.90 3.13
N LYS A 63 -2.68 -7.58 3.20
CA LYS A 63 -1.37 -6.93 3.07
C LYS A 63 -0.78 -6.75 4.46
N VAL A 64 0.44 -7.24 4.66
CA VAL A 64 1.22 -6.95 5.88
C VAL A 64 1.60 -5.47 5.85
N LYS A 65 1.29 -4.78 6.94
CA LYS A 65 1.61 -3.38 7.18
C LYS A 65 2.47 -3.28 8.42
N GLU A 66 3.38 -2.31 8.39
CA GLU A 66 4.26 -2.00 9.51
C GLU A 66 4.01 -0.55 9.96
N ARG A 67 4.01 -0.34 11.27
CA ARG A 67 4.10 0.99 11.89
C ARG A 67 5.25 0.99 12.89
N ARG A 68 5.91 2.13 13.00
CA ARG A 68 7.05 2.34 13.90
C ARG A 68 6.72 3.42 14.90
N GLY A 69 7.17 3.23 16.13
CA GLY A 69 7.09 4.22 17.19
C GLY A 69 8.31 4.15 18.09
N VAL A 70 8.37 5.08 19.03
CA VAL A 70 9.47 5.20 19.99
C VAL A 70 8.92 5.12 21.40
N VAL A 71 9.61 4.40 22.29
CA VAL A 71 9.28 4.38 23.72
C VAL A 71 9.57 5.76 24.30
N ASP A 72 8.55 6.42 24.85
CA ASP A 72 8.65 7.74 25.45
C ASP A 72 9.07 7.66 26.92
N LYS A 73 8.40 6.80 27.69
CA LYS A 73 8.66 6.58 29.12
C LYS A 73 8.10 5.23 29.58
N THR A 74 8.63 4.74 30.69
CA THR A 74 8.06 3.63 31.46
C THR A 74 7.14 4.19 32.55
N LEU A 75 6.05 3.51 32.86
CA LEU A 75 5.14 3.85 33.97
C LEU A 75 5.66 3.25 35.28
N ASP A 76 4.89 3.39 36.37
CA ASP A 76 5.25 2.88 37.70
C ASP A 76 5.45 1.35 37.70
N ASP A 77 4.73 0.65 36.82
CA ASP A 77 4.96 -0.77 36.52
C ASP A 77 6.03 -0.90 35.42
N PRO A 78 7.17 -1.57 35.68
CA PRO A 78 8.25 -1.75 34.70
C PRO A 78 7.81 -2.49 33.44
N ALA A 79 6.74 -3.30 33.52
CA ALA A 79 6.17 -3.98 32.36
C ALA A 79 5.42 -3.02 31.42
N VAL A 80 5.00 -1.85 31.89
CA VAL A 80 4.12 -0.94 31.14
C VAL A 80 4.91 0.25 30.60
N VAL A 81 4.92 0.38 29.27
CA VAL A 81 5.61 1.48 28.57
C VAL A 81 4.65 2.31 27.73
N ILE A 82 5.00 3.59 27.56
CA ILE A 82 4.30 4.52 26.68
C ILE A 82 5.07 4.62 25.37
N ILE A 83 4.39 4.36 24.26
CA ILE A 83 4.93 4.50 22.90
C ILE A 83 4.34 5.76 22.26
N LYS A 84 5.20 6.61 21.68
CA LYS A 84 4.82 7.78 20.87
C LYS A 84 5.07 7.55 19.38
N GLU A 85 4.46 8.40 18.57
CA GLU A 85 4.67 8.50 17.11
C GLU A 85 4.28 7.25 16.29
N ILE A 86 3.66 6.24 16.93
CA ILE A 86 3.15 5.04 16.25
C ILE A 86 1.76 5.24 15.64
N PHE A 87 0.95 6.13 16.22
CA PHE A 87 -0.39 6.50 15.75
C PHE A 87 -0.54 8.02 15.65
N ARG A 88 -1.32 8.47 14.65
CA ARG A 88 -1.81 9.85 14.59
C ARG A 88 -2.97 10.03 15.57
N LYS A 89 -3.20 11.24 16.04
CA LYS A 89 -4.28 11.59 16.98
C LYS A 89 -5.68 11.15 16.51
N GLU A 90 -5.94 11.19 15.21
CA GLU A 90 -7.20 10.79 14.59
C GLU A 90 -7.33 9.27 14.32
N THR A 91 -6.30 8.48 14.65
CA THR A 91 -6.34 7.04 14.37
C THR A 91 -7.35 6.36 15.28
N ASN A 92 -8.31 5.62 14.70
CA ASN A 92 -9.16 4.73 15.47
C ASN A 92 -8.30 3.65 16.14
N TRP A 93 -8.11 3.76 17.45
CA TRP A 93 -7.26 2.86 18.22
C TRP A 93 -7.93 1.50 18.50
N ASP A 94 -9.26 1.44 18.52
CA ASP A 94 -9.99 0.24 18.95
C ASP A 94 -9.66 -1.00 18.10
N VAL A 95 -9.33 -0.80 16.82
CA VAL A 95 -8.93 -1.89 15.91
C VAL A 95 -7.52 -2.43 16.18
N PHE A 96 -6.71 -1.73 16.99
CA PHE A 96 -5.33 -2.10 17.33
C PHE A 96 -5.18 -2.63 18.77
N ARG A 97 -6.27 -2.63 19.55
CA ARG A 97 -6.27 -3.14 20.92
C ARG A 97 -5.86 -4.62 20.95
N GLY A 98 -4.97 -4.98 21.86
CA GLY A 98 -4.52 -6.36 22.04
C GLY A 98 -3.56 -6.87 20.96
N LEU A 99 -3.21 -6.06 19.95
CA LEU A 99 -2.22 -6.43 18.95
C LEU A 99 -0.81 -6.45 19.57
N ARG A 100 0.01 -7.37 19.10
CA ARG A 100 1.39 -7.55 19.54
C ARG A 100 2.32 -6.57 18.86
N VAL A 101 3.33 -6.09 19.59
CA VAL A 101 4.38 -5.18 19.12
C VAL A 101 5.75 -5.74 19.47
N GLN A 102 6.77 -5.50 18.65
CA GLN A 102 8.11 -5.99 18.90
C GLN A 102 9.08 -4.84 19.11
N ASN A 103 9.89 -4.92 20.16
CA ASN A 103 11.03 -4.03 20.33
C ASN A 103 12.13 -4.43 19.34
N VAL A 104 12.63 -3.48 18.55
CA VAL A 104 13.62 -3.74 17.49
C VAL A 104 14.95 -4.21 18.07
N ARG A 105 15.36 -3.64 19.21
CA ARG A 105 16.64 -3.90 19.88
C ARG A 105 16.63 -5.25 20.60
N THR A 106 15.63 -5.50 21.43
CA THR A 106 15.57 -6.73 22.26
C THR A 106 14.88 -7.90 21.55
N LYS A 107 14.21 -7.66 20.41
CA LYS A 107 13.37 -8.62 19.67
C LYS A 107 12.23 -9.22 20.47
N ARG A 108 11.97 -8.70 21.67
CA ARG A 108 10.90 -9.15 22.55
C ARG A 108 9.58 -8.55 22.13
N VAL A 109 8.53 -9.33 22.35
CA VAL A 109 7.17 -9.00 21.94
C VAL A 109 6.37 -8.59 23.17
N GLY A 110 5.71 -7.44 23.08
CA GLY A 110 4.71 -6.96 24.02
C GLY A 110 3.34 -6.87 23.36
N GLN A 111 2.37 -6.31 24.08
CA GLN A 111 0.99 -6.20 23.64
C GLN A 111 0.47 -4.78 23.87
N LEU A 112 -0.30 -4.25 22.92
CA LEU A 112 -0.97 -2.95 23.07
C LEU A 112 -2.15 -3.06 24.03
N ASP A 113 -2.12 -2.27 25.11
CA ASP A 113 -3.14 -2.24 26.15
C ASP A 113 -4.21 -1.16 25.87
N GLY A 114 -3.76 0.08 25.64
CA GLY A 114 -4.66 1.25 25.71
C GLY A 114 -4.12 2.49 25.02
N PRO A 115 -4.96 3.49 24.69
CA PRO A 115 -4.50 4.83 24.35
C PRO A 115 -3.98 5.55 25.61
N PHE A 116 -3.06 6.49 25.42
CA PHE A 116 -2.49 7.30 26.48
C PHE A 116 -2.56 8.80 26.13
N GLY A 117 -3.51 9.51 26.74
CA GLY A 117 -3.68 10.95 26.54
C GLY A 117 -4.17 11.36 25.14
N LYS A 118 -3.89 12.61 24.74
CA LYS A 118 -4.48 13.25 23.54
C LYS A 118 -3.55 13.34 22.32
N ALA A 119 -2.36 12.72 22.39
CA ALA A 119 -1.29 12.89 21.40
C ALA A 119 -1.02 11.64 20.53
N GLY A 120 -1.96 10.70 20.44
CA GLY A 120 -1.75 9.43 19.72
C GLY A 120 -0.73 8.50 20.37
N LYS A 121 -0.36 8.75 21.64
CA LYS A 121 0.46 7.84 22.43
C LYS A 121 -0.36 6.63 22.86
N VAL A 122 0.29 5.50 23.04
CA VAL A 122 -0.36 4.25 23.46
C VAL A 122 0.45 3.57 24.55
N ARG A 123 -0.25 2.87 25.44
CA ARG A 123 0.33 1.97 26.43
C ARG A 123 0.55 0.60 25.79
N ALA A 124 1.72 0.03 26.03
CA ALA A 124 2.05 -1.34 25.71
C ALA A 124 2.58 -2.04 26.95
N VAL A 125 2.25 -3.32 27.10
CA VAL A 125 2.72 -4.18 28.18
C VAL A 125 3.74 -5.15 27.60
N PHE A 126 4.94 -5.16 28.16
CA PHE A 126 5.97 -6.13 27.89
C PHE A 126 6.16 -7.00 29.13
N PRO A 127 5.98 -8.33 29.03
CA PRO A 127 5.89 -9.21 30.20
C PRO A 127 7.19 -9.42 30.99
N ASN A 128 8.33 -8.85 30.57
CA ASN A 128 9.59 -8.96 31.30
C ASN A 128 10.21 -7.57 31.54
N ASP A 129 10.85 -7.39 32.69
CA ASP A 129 11.22 -6.08 33.25
C ASP A 129 12.39 -5.33 32.54
N ASP A 130 13.02 -5.92 31.52
CA ASP A 130 14.17 -5.32 30.80
C ASP A 130 13.96 -5.15 29.28
N VAL A 131 12.69 -5.12 28.86
CA VAL A 131 12.35 -5.35 27.46
C VAL A 131 12.34 -4.07 26.61
N ALA A 132 11.93 -2.94 27.17
CA ALA A 132 11.73 -1.71 26.42
C ALA A 132 12.12 -0.48 27.26
N VAL A 133 13.21 0.18 26.88
CA VAL A 133 13.71 1.39 27.54
C VAL A 133 13.29 2.65 26.77
N PRO A 134 13.16 3.82 27.42
CA PRO A 134 12.92 5.09 26.73
C PRO A 134 13.94 5.31 25.61
N GLY A 135 13.45 5.67 24.41
CA GLY A 135 14.25 5.82 23.20
C GLY A 135 14.28 4.57 22.31
N ASP A 136 13.86 3.39 22.78
CA ASP A 136 13.79 2.20 21.95
C ASP A 136 12.76 2.34 20.82
N VAL A 137 13.10 1.78 19.65
CA VAL A 137 12.17 1.69 18.52
C VAL A 137 11.31 0.43 18.66
N VAL A 138 10.01 0.61 18.53
CA VAL A 138 9.02 -0.46 18.56
C VAL A 138 8.33 -0.54 17.20
N VAL A 139 8.11 -1.77 16.75
CA VAL A 139 7.48 -2.10 15.48
C VAL A 139 6.17 -2.83 15.73
N LEU A 140 5.10 -2.32 15.11
CA LEU A 140 3.79 -2.96 15.03
C LEU A 140 3.58 -3.48 13.61
N ARG A 141 3.59 -4.79 13.43
CA ARG A 141 3.20 -5.46 12.18
C ARG A 141 1.79 -6.01 12.30
N PHE A 142 0.97 -5.81 11.28
CA PHE A 142 -0.39 -6.33 11.23
C PHE A 142 -0.81 -6.57 9.79
N THR A 143 -1.76 -7.46 9.59
CA THR A 143 -2.31 -7.80 8.28
C THR A 143 -3.61 -7.05 8.09
N LYS A 144 -3.64 -6.13 7.12
CA LYS A 144 -4.88 -5.52 6.65
C LYS A 144 -5.50 -6.46 5.62
N ILE A 145 -6.61 -7.10 5.97
CA ILE A 145 -7.35 -7.97 5.05
C ILE A 145 -7.95 -7.11 3.93
N LEU A 146 -7.88 -7.61 2.70
CA LEU A 146 -8.34 -6.91 1.49
C LEU A 146 -9.83 -7.14 1.23
N PHE A 147 -10.30 -8.36 1.43
CA PHE A 147 -11.67 -8.79 1.13
C PHE A 147 -12.47 -9.02 2.42
N GLN A 148 -12.58 -7.99 3.24
CA GLN A 148 -13.35 -8.03 4.49
C GLN A 148 -14.79 -7.55 4.29
N ASP A 149 -15.73 -8.17 4.99
CA ASP A 149 -17.08 -7.62 5.13
C ASP A 149 -17.04 -6.28 5.86
N LYS A 150 -17.92 -5.34 5.46
CA LYS A 150 -17.90 -3.96 5.98
C LYS A 150 -18.01 -3.85 7.51
N HIS A 151 -18.57 -4.88 8.16
CA HIS A 151 -18.76 -4.95 9.59
C HIS A 151 -17.56 -5.55 10.36
N ASP A 152 -16.68 -6.28 9.68
CA ASP A 152 -15.48 -6.85 10.29
C ASP A 152 -14.25 -6.05 9.86
N ARG A 153 -13.83 -5.11 10.72
CA ARG A 153 -12.59 -4.34 10.53
C ARG A 153 -11.42 -4.91 11.35
N SER A 154 -11.51 -6.18 11.75
CA SER A 154 -10.46 -6.81 12.55
C SER A 154 -9.13 -6.80 11.81
N LEU A 155 -8.06 -6.53 12.55
CA LEU A 155 -6.71 -6.66 12.03
C LEU A 155 -6.19 -8.05 12.40
N GLY A 156 -5.61 -8.74 11.42
CA GLY A 156 -4.96 -10.03 11.67
C GLY A 156 -3.52 -9.84 12.12
N GLN A 157 -3.03 -10.69 13.01
CA GLN A 157 -1.60 -10.87 13.24
C GLN A 157 -1.28 -12.35 13.20
N SER A 158 -0.44 -12.77 12.25
CA SER A 158 0.08 -14.12 12.26
C SER A 158 0.87 -14.34 13.56
N PRO A 159 0.74 -15.50 14.22
CA PRO A 159 1.59 -15.89 15.35
C PRO A 159 3.08 -15.69 15.07
N THR A 160 3.50 -15.93 13.82
CA THR A 160 4.88 -15.89 13.35
C THR A 160 5.32 -14.55 12.75
N ILE A 161 4.51 -13.50 12.81
CA ILE A 161 4.79 -12.20 12.15
C ILE A 161 6.08 -11.49 12.63
N TYR A 162 6.63 -11.95 13.76
CA TYR A 162 7.87 -11.46 14.37
C TYR A 162 8.97 -12.53 14.47
N ASN A 163 8.74 -13.73 13.91
CA ASN A 163 9.67 -14.87 13.96
C ASN A 163 10.74 -14.80 12.86
N ASP A 164 10.91 -13.66 12.17
CA ASP A 164 11.94 -13.50 11.15
C ASP A 164 13.34 -13.62 11.78
N GLN A 165 13.84 -14.86 11.83
CA GLN A 165 15.26 -15.17 11.82
C GLN A 165 15.80 -14.68 10.46
N GLU A 166 16.73 -13.72 10.52
CA GLU A 166 17.62 -13.25 9.45
C GLU A 166 17.13 -13.42 8.00
N GLY A 167 16.51 -12.36 7.46
CA GLY A 167 16.18 -12.33 6.02
C GLY A 167 15.29 -11.20 5.52
N SER A 168 15.17 -10.06 6.21
CA SER A 168 14.54 -8.86 5.61
C SER A 168 15.04 -7.55 6.24
N ALA A 169 16.34 -7.43 6.47
CA ALA A 169 16.94 -6.15 6.85
C ALA A 169 17.27 -5.36 5.57
N THR A 170 16.32 -4.57 5.07
CA THR A 170 16.65 -3.45 4.17
C THR A 170 17.25 -2.33 5.02
N THR A 171 18.56 -2.36 5.17
CA THR A 171 19.36 -1.22 5.61
C THR A 171 19.25 -0.10 4.58
N PHE A 172 18.58 0.99 4.94
CA PHE A 172 18.64 2.26 4.22
C PHE A 172 19.96 2.95 4.59
N LYS A 173 20.87 3.08 3.63
CA LYS A 173 21.92 4.09 3.67
C LYS A 173 21.60 5.11 2.58
N GLU A 174 21.40 6.35 3.00
CA GLU A 174 21.60 7.53 2.16
C GLU A 174 23.07 7.57 1.77
N ASP A 175 23.39 7.78 0.49
CA ASP A 175 24.47 8.70 0.16
C ASP A 175 24.45 9.22 -1.27
N LYS A 176 25.03 10.42 -1.36
CA LYS A 176 25.04 11.41 -2.43
C LYS A 176 25.79 10.96 -3.69
N GLY A 177 25.43 11.58 -4.81
CA GLY A 177 26.02 11.32 -6.12
C GLY A 177 27.48 11.72 -6.27
N SER A 178 28.15 11.07 -7.22
CA SER A 178 29.20 11.65 -8.05
C SER A 178 29.46 10.76 -9.28
N THR A 179 29.84 11.45 -10.34
CA THR A 179 29.99 11.15 -11.76
C THR A 179 31.18 10.23 -12.11
N GLY A 180 31.08 9.52 -13.24
CA GLY A 180 32.26 9.12 -14.05
C GLY A 180 32.21 7.69 -14.60
N GLY A 181 32.08 7.53 -15.92
CA GLY A 181 31.92 6.23 -16.58
C GLY A 181 33.20 5.57 -17.10
N ASN A 182 33.11 4.30 -17.49
CA ASN A 182 33.49 3.81 -18.83
C ASN A 182 33.14 2.33 -19.06
N LYS A 183 33.00 1.99 -20.35
CA LYS A 183 32.63 0.72 -21.00
C LYS A 183 33.37 -0.55 -20.55
N SER A 184 32.70 -1.70 -20.56
CA SER A 184 33.11 -2.93 -21.29
C SER A 184 32.06 -4.06 -21.17
N GLU A 185 32.18 -5.03 -22.07
CA GLU A 185 31.17 -5.93 -22.63
C GLU A 185 30.92 -7.23 -21.84
N GLY A 186 29.73 -7.83 -22.08
CA GLY A 186 29.56 -9.28 -22.19
C GLY A 186 29.08 -10.04 -20.93
N GLY A 187 27.97 -10.77 -21.07
CA GLY A 187 27.63 -11.89 -20.18
C GLY A 187 26.22 -11.83 -19.60
N SER A 188 25.43 -12.86 -19.89
CA SER A 188 24.00 -12.96 -19.69
C SER A 188 23.56 -13.24 -18.24
N THR A 189 22.24 -13.05 -18.02
CA THR A 189 21.33 -13.82 -17.17
C THR A 189 21.22 -13.52 -15.66
N SER A 190 19.97 -13.19 -15.28
CA SER A 190 19.33 -13.39 -13.96
C SER A 190 19.38 -12.29 -12.88
N ALA A 191 19.51 -11.02 -13.25
CA ALA A 191 19.42 -9.90 -12.30
C ALA A 191 18.43 -8.82 -12.76
N ALA A 192 17.12 -9.10 -12.82
CA ALA A 192 16.11 -8.06 -13.11
C ALA A 192 14.65 -8.41 -12.73
N LEU A 193 14.38 -9.23 -11.71
CA LEU A 193 12.98 -9.54 -11.34
C LEU A 193 12.59 -9.18 -9.90
N LEU A 194 13.39 -8.38 -9.21
CA LEU A 194 13.02 -7.79 -7.92
C LEU A 194 13.23 -6.29 -7.92
N ALA A 195 12.40 -5.59 -8.70
CA ALA A 195 12.23 -4.14 -8.56
C ALA A 195 10.88 -3.71 -9.13
N SER A 196 9.81 -4.23 -8.55
CA SER A 196 8.52 -3.54 -8.46
C SER A 196 7.81 -4.12 -7.25
N VAL A 197 8.32 -3.83 -6.05
CA VAL A 197 7.37 -3.65 -4.96
C VAL A 197 6.56 -2.46 -5.44
N GLU A 198 5.40 -2.72 -6.05
CA GLU A 198 4.33 -1.74 -6.07
C GLU A 198 4.00 -1.48 -4.59
N CYS A 199 4.79 -0.58 -3.99
CA CYS A 199 4.30 0.32 -2.98
C CYS A 199 3.16 1.03 -3.68
N GLU A 200 1.98 0.42 -3.61
CA GLU A 200 0.74 1.05 -3.98
C GLU A 200 0.64 2.25 -3.04
N LYS A 201 1.15 3.38 -3.54
CA LYS A 201 0.87 4.72 -3.06
C LYS A 201 -0.62 4.73 -2.81
N LYS A 202 -1.03 4.95 -1.56
CA LYS A 202 -2.45 4.96 -1.18
C LYS A 202 -3.21 5.72 -2.26
N CYS A 203 -4.07 5.00 -2.99
CA CYS A 203 -4.80 5.58 -4.09
C CYS A 203 -6.13 6.08 -3.54
N ARG A 204 -6.38 7.38 -3.65
CA ARG A 204 -7.69 7.96 -3.35
C ARG A 204 -8.49 7.98 -4.64
N THR A 205 -9.72 7.52 -4.58
CA THR A 205 -10.60 7.48 -5.75
C THR A 205 -11.67 8.56 -5.63
N GLY A 206 -11.85 9.33 -6.69
CA GLY A 206 -12.90 10.34 -6.80
C GLY A 206 -13.52 10.31 -8.19
N LEU A 207 -14.48 11.19 -8.43
CA LEU A 207 -15.18 11.30 -9.71
C LEU A 207 -14.98 12.69 -10.32
N VAL A 208 -14.98 12.75 -11.65
CA VAL A 208 -15.11 14.01 -12.38
C VAL A 208 -16.52 14.55 -12.17
N GLU A 209 -16.66 15.65 -11.42
CA GLU A 209 -17.94 16.31 -11.21
C GLU A 209 -18.26 17.30 -12.34
N ARG A 210 -17.23 18.00 -12.84
CA ARG A 210 -17.40 19.00 -13.90
C ARG A 210 -16.14 19.17 -14.74
N LEU A 211 -16.31 19.42 -16.03
CA LEU A 211 -15.21 19.78 -16.95
C LEU A 211 -15.00 21.30 -16.93
N LYS A 212 -13.74 21.76 -17.00
CA LYS A 212 -13.40 23.18 -16.91
C LYS A 212 -12.29 23.57 -17.89
N GLY A 213 -12.52 24.66 -18.62
CA GLY A 213 -11.64 25.17 -19.67
C GLY A 213 -12.28 25.06 -21.05
N GLU A 214 -11.60 25.59 -22.07
CA GLU A 214 -12.03 25.44 -23.46
C GLU A 214 -11.76 24.00 -23.90
N THR A 215 -12.81 23.32 -24.35
CA THR A 215 -12.68 21.97 -24.93
C THR A 215 -11.97 22.09 -26.27
N ALA A 216 -10.83 21.42 -26.41
CA ALA A 216 -10.06 21.43 -27.65
C ALA A 216 -10.80 20.67 -28.76
N ALA A 217 -10.40 20.87 -30.02
CA ALA A 217 -11.05 20.26 -31.20
C ALA A 217 -11.03 18.72 -31.19
N ASN A 218 -10.13 18.11 -30.43
CA ASN A 218 -10.04 16.67 -30.18
C ASN A 218 -10.98 16.18 -29.05
N GLY A 219 -11.76 17.07 -28.43
CA GLY A 219 -12.67 16.77 -27.33
C GLY A 219 -12.02 16.75 -25.94
N SER A 220 -10.73 17.08 -25.82
CA SER A 220 -10.06 17.08 -24.53
C SER A 220 -10.28 18.37 -23.74
N ASN A 221 -10.26 18.25 -22.41
CA ASN A 221 -10.44 19.37 -21.49
C ASN A 221 -9.15 19.59 -20.68
N PRO A 222 -8.66 20.83 -20.53
CA PRO A 222 -7.39 21.10 -19.85
C PRO A 222 -7.49 20.91 -18.33
N SER A 223 -8.69 21.02 -17.75
CA SER A 223 -8.91 20.80 -16.33
C SER A 223 -10.27 20.23 -16.01
N VAL A 224 -10.37 19.60 -14.84
CA VAL A 224 -11.62 19.06 -14.30
C VAL A 224 -11.77 19.41 -12.84
N ILE A 225 -13.00 19.40 -12.35
CA ILE A 225 -13.33 19.46 -10.93
C ILE A 225 -13.57 18.04 -10.46
N ALA A 226 -12.72 17.59 -9.55
CA ALA A 226 -12.80 16.28 -8.93
C ALA A 226 -13.49 16.38 -7.56
N ALA A 227 -14.42 15.46 -7.31
CA ALA A 227 -15.11 15.31 -6.03
C ALA A 227 -14.89 13.90 -5.47
N GLY A 228 -14.99 13.76 -4.14
CA GLY A 228 -14.83 12.48 -3.46
C GLY A 228 -13.39 12.02 -3.23
N LEU A 229 -12.39 12.76 -3.73
CA LEU A 229 -10.97 12.50 -3.42
C LEU A 229 -10.61 12.83 -1.96
N PHE A 230 -11.31 13.80 -1.36
CA PHE A 230 -11.06 14.30 0.00
C PHE A 230 -12.37 14.52 0.74
N ALA A 231 -12.37 14.31 2.05
CA ALA A 231 -13.57 14.54 2.87
C ALA A 231 -13.72 16.03 3.24
N THR A 232 -12.61 16.74 3.43
CA THR A 232 -12.61 18.16 3.82
C THR A 232 -11.67 19.00 2.95
N ALA A 233 -11.84 20.33 2.99
CA ALA A 233 -11.01 21.24 2.22
C ALA A 233 -9.59 21.37 2.80
N GLU A 234 -9.45 21.24 4.11
CA GLU A 234 -8.16 21.24 4.82
C GLU A 234 -7.33 20.02 4.40
N GLU A 235 -7.96 18.85 4.32
CA GLU A 235 -7.29 17.63 3.84
C GLU A 235 -6.83 17.81 2.40
N ALA A 236 -7.69 18.31 1.52
CA ALA A 236 -7.35 18.56 0.12
C ALA A 236 -6.19 19.55 -0.06
N ALA A 237 -6.00 20.49 0.88
CA ALA A 237 -4.95 21.51 0.79
C ALA A 237 -3.54 20.92 0.87
N GLU A 238 -3.36 19.83 1.63
CA GLU A 238 -2.09 19.12 1.77
C GLU A 238 -1.66 18.40 0.48
N PHE A 239 -2.59 18.22 -0.46
CA PHE A 239 -2.38 17.46 -1.69
C PHE A 239 -2.32 18.33 -2.95
N ILE A 240 -2.17 19.65 -2.79
CA ILE A 240 -1.85 20.52 -3.94
C ILE A 240 -0.51 20.06 -4.54
N GLY A 241 -0.51 19.86 -5.86
CA GLY A 241 0.59 19.27 -6.64
C GLY A 241 0.68 17.75 -6.59
N ALA A 242 -0.29 17.04 -5.99
CA ALA A 242 -0.35 15.58 -6.04
C ALA A 242 -0.80 15.09 -7.42
N GLN A 243 -0.27 13.95 -7.85
CA GLN A 243 -0.54 13.36 -9.16
C GLN A 243 -1.89 12.62 -9.13
N VAL A 244 -2.68 12.84 -10.17
CA VAL A 244 -3.98 12.20 -10.39
C VAL A 244 -3.97 11.52 -11.76
N ALA A 245 -4.48 10.31 -11.86
CA ALA A 245 -4.68 9.64 -13.15
C ALA A 245 -6.14 9.29 -13.40
N THR A 246 -6.53 9.29 -14.67
CA THR A 246 -7.80 8.73 -15.15
C THR A 246 -7.66 7.22 -15.37
N ASP A 247 -8.78 6.51 -15.58
CA ASP A 247 -8.73 5.09 -15.98
C ASP A 247 -8.07 4.86 -17.36
N ALA A 248 -7.98 5.90 -18.19
CA ALA A 248 -7.24 5.89 -19.46
C ALA A 248 -5.73 6.16 -19.29
N ALA A 249 -5.24 6.17 -18.04
CA ALA A 249 -3.85 6.47 -17.67
C ALA A 249 -3.36 7.87 -18.09
N GLU A 250 -4.28 8.82 -18.29
CA GLU A 250 -3.95 10.23 -18.49
C GLU A 250 -3.58 10.84 -17.14
N VAL A 251 -2.50 11.61 -17.09
CA VAL A 251 -1.90 12.09 -15.83
C VAL A 251 -2.10 13.59 -15.70
N GLY A 252 -2.67 14.00 -14.57
CA GLY A 252 -2.83 15.39 -14.16
C GLY A 252 -2.32 15.62 -12.74
N TYR A 253 -2.47 16.84 -12.26
CA TYR A 253 -2.10 17.22 -10.91
C TYR A 253 -3.17 18.10 -10.27
N VAL A 254 -3.30 17.99 -8.95
CA VAL A 254 -4.16 18.88 -8.16
C VAL A 254 -3.56 20.28 -8.17
N GLU A 255 -4.24 21.24 -8.78
CA GLU A 255 -3.74 22.62 -8.89
C GLU A 255 -4.24 23.48 -7.72
N ALA A 256 -5.52 23.38 -7.38
CA ALA A 256 -6.14 24.22 -6.36
C ALA A 256 -7.39 23.58 -5.75
N LEU A 257 -7.79 24.08 -4.57
CA LEU A 257 -9.09 23.77 -3.97
C LEU A 257 -10.22 24.41 -4.77
N PHE A 258 -11.39 23.76 -4.76
CA PHE A 258 -12.57 24.26 -5.47
C PHE A 258 -13.83 24.21 -4.59
N GLY A 259 -14.19 25.33 -3.97
CA GLY A 259 -15.41 25.42 -3.15
C GLY A 259 -15.26 24.78 -1.76
N LYS A 260 -16.39 24.31 -1.19
CA LYS A 260 -16.47 23.69 0.15
C LYS A 260 -16.85 22.20 -0.03
N ALA A 261 -16.29 21.32 0.78
CA ALA A 261 -16.38 19.83 0.72
C ALA A 261 -15.25 19.07 -0.02
N GLY A 262 -13.99 19.52 0.09
CA GLY A 262 -12.83 18.72 -0.36
C GLY A 262 -12.73 18.53 -1.89
N LYS A 263 -13.48 19.30 -2.67
CA LYS A 263 -13.39 19.31 -4.12
C LYS A 263 -12.13 20.03 -4.57
N VAL A 264 -11.52 19.53 -5.63
CA VAL A 264 -10.26 20.08 -6.16
C VAL A 264 -10.32 20.27 -7.66
N ARG A 265 -9.59 21.26 -8.15
CA ARG A 265 -9.30 21.43 -9.57
C ARG A 265 -8.06 20.61 -9.92
N VAL A 266 -8.22 19.70 -10.88
CA VAL A 266 -7.13 18.89 -11.43
C VAL A 266 -6.83 19.40 -12.84
N VAL A 267 -5.57 19.69 -13.13
CA VAL A 267 -5.08 20.15 -14.43
C VAL A 267 -4.29 19.02 -15.10
N PHE A 268 -4.52 18.83 -16.40
CA PHE A 268 -3.83 17.83 -17.21
C PHE A 268 -2.90 18.54 -18.21
N PRO A 269 -1.57 18.47 -18.01
CA PRO A 269 -0.61 19.01 -18.97
C PRO A 269 -0.62 18.18 -20.27
N ASP A 270 -0.09 18.75 -21.35
CA ASP A 270 0.18 18.06 -22.63
C ASP A 270 -1.03 17.38 -23.28
N GLY A 271 -2.03 18.18 -23.68
CA GLY A 271 -3.15 17.71 -24.50
C GLY A 271 -4.46 17.50 -23.76
N GLY A 272 -4.51 17.74 -22.45
CA GLY A 272 -5.73 17.68 -21.63
C GLY A 272 -6.21 16.26 -21.36
N THR A 273 -7.42 16.13 -20.81
CA THR A 273 -8.05 14.84 -20.53
C THR A 273 -9.28 14.62 -21.40
N LEU A 274 -9.46 13.39 -21.89
CA LEU A 274 -10.70 12.96 -22.54
C LEU A 274 -11.75 12.46 -21.53
N ALA A 275 -11.47 12.61 -20.24
CA ALA A 275 -12.37 12.15 -19.19
C ALA A 275 -13.72 12.88 -19.24
N LYS A 276 -14.78 12.13 -19.00
CA LYS A 276 -16.17 12.64 -18.95
C LYS A 276 -16.65 12.79 -17.52
N VAL A 277 -17.68 13.62 -17.33
CA VAL A 277 -18.38 13.73 -16.04
C VAL A 277 -18.85 12.34 -15.58
N GLY A 278 -18.55 12.00 -14.33
CA GLY A 278 -18.85 10.70 -13.72
C GLY A 278 -17.75 9.65 -13.84
N GLN A 279 -16.64 9.93 -14.55
CA GLN A 279 -15.52 8.99 -14.64
C GLN A 279 -14.59 9.06 -13.41
N THR A 280 -13.90 7.94 -13.15
CA THR A 280 -13.03 7.77 -11.99
C THR A 280 -11.70 8.48 -12.17
N LEU A 281 -11.27 9.14 -11.10
CA LEU A 281 -9.94 9.70 -10.91
C LEU A 281 -9.25 9.01 -9.75
N ARG A 282 -7.97 8.70 -9.90
CA ARG A 282 -7.13 8.08 -8.87
C ARG A 282 -6.00 9.02 -8.53
N LEU A 283 -5.99 9.53 -7.30
CA LEU A 283 -4.89 10.32 -6.77
C LEU A 283 -3.89 9.41 -6.08
N PHE A 284 -2.62 9.53 -6.43
CA PHE A 284 -1.54 8.77 -5.82
C PHE A 284 -0.89 9.62 -4.72
N GLU A 285 -0.98 9.17 -3.46
CA GLU A 285 -0.25 9.81 -2.36
C GLU A 285 1.27 9.76 -2.62
N LYS A 286 2.00 10.84 -2.30
CA LYS A 286 3.45 10.94 -2.54
C LYS A 286 4.24 9.88 -1.75
#